data_AF-A0A1A8EK92-F1
#
_entry.id   AF-A0A1A8EK92-F1
#
_cell.length_a   1.000
_cell.length_b   1.000
_cell.length_c   1.000
_cell.angle_alpha   90.00
_cell.angle_beta   90.00
_cell.angle_gamma   90.00
#
_symmetry.space_group_name_H-M   'P 1'
#
loop_
_entity.id
_entity.type
_entity.pdbx_description
1 polymer ?
#
loop_
_entity_poly.entity_id
_entity_poly.type
_entity_poly.pdbx_seq_one_letter_code
_entity_poly.pdbx_strand_id
1 'polypeptide(L)' 'MAAEGGGKETNDIKTQFTTREGVYKLLTHSEYSRPNRVPFNSQGSNPVKVSFVNVNDQSGNGDRICFNVG' A
#
# COMPACT_ATOMS: atom_id res chain seq x y z
N MET A 1 -1.99 -22.55 -33.61
CA MET A 1 -2.38 -22.95 -32.25
C MET A 1 -2.25 -21.73 -31.36
N ALA A 2 -3.37 -21.10 -31.00
CA ALA A 2 -3.37 -20.10 -29.93
C ALA A 2 -3.35 -20.87 -28.62
N ALA A 3 -2.33 -20.67 -27.79
CA ALA A 3 -2.36 -21.17 -26.43
C ALA A 3 -3.44 -20.39 -25.69
N GLU A 4 -4.52 -21.06 -25.30
CA GLU A 4 -5.47 -20.50 -24.35
C GLU A 4 -4.70 -20.17 -23.07
N GLY A 5 -4.62 -18.89 -22.74
CA GLY A 5 -4.03 -18.43 -21.50
C GLY A 5 -4.82 -19.00 -20.35
N GLY A 6 -4.33 -20.11 -19.79
CA GLY A 6 -4.91 -20.76 -18.62
C GLY A 6 -5.19 -19.72 -17.56
N GLY A 7 -6.47 -19.59 -17.20
CA GLY A 7 -6.94 -18.64 -16.21
C GLY A 7 -6.14 -18.84 -14.92
N LYS A 8 -5.26 -17.89 -14.61
CA LYS A 8 -4.71 -17.76 -13.27
C LYS A 8 -5.90 -17.60 -12.35
N GLU A 9 -6.11 -18.56 -11.46
CA GLU A 9 -6.95 -18.38 -10.29
C GLU A 9 -6.47 -17.09 -9.61
N THR A 10 -7.23 -16.02 -9.77
CA THR A 10 -6.84 -14.72 -9.28
C THR A 10 -7.02 -14.76 -7.77
N ASN A 11 -5.91 -15.02 -7.08
CA ASN A 11 -5.76 -14.75 -5.65
C ASN A 11 -5.75 -13.23 -5.43
N ASP A 12 -6.85 -12.58 -5.81
CA ASP A 12 -7.00 -11.14 -5.73
C ASP A 12 -7.02 -10.72 -4.27
N ILE A 13 -6.24 -9.69 -3.96
CA ILE A 13 -6.20 -9.11 -2.62
C ILE A 13 -7.54 -8.39 -2.39
N LYS A 14 -8.22 -8.73 -1.27
CA LYS A 14 -9.47 -8.07 -0.89
C LYS A 14 -9.24 -6.58 -0.59
N THR A 15 -10.14 -5.73 -1.08
CA THR A 15 -10.05 -4.26 -0.94
C THR A 15 -11.01 -3.68 0.10
N GLN A 16 -11.83 -4.51 0.75
CA GLN A 16 -12.76 -4.08 1.80
C GLN A 16 -13.15 -5.24 2.72
N PHE A 17 -13.51 -4.91 3.97
CA PHE A 17 -14.06 -5.85 4.95
C PHE A 17 -15.00 -5.14 5.93
N THR A 18 -15.85 -5.91 6.62
CA THR A 18 -16.82 -5.39 7.59
C THR A 18 -16.48 -5.88 8.99
N THR A 19 -16.51 -4.99 9.97
CA THR A 19 -16.42 -5.29 11.40
C THR A 19 -17.67 -4.76 12.12
N ARG A 20 -17.71 -4.88 13.46
CA ARG A 20 -18.76 -4.28 14.29
C ARG A 20 -18.83 -2.76 14.13
N GLU A 21 -17.71 -2.08 13.88
CA GLU A 21 -17.67 -0.62 13.71
C GLU A 21 -18.21 -0.16 12.35
N GLY A 22 -18.24 -1.04 11.34
CA GLY A 22 -18.67 -0.71 9.98
C GLY A 22 -17.81 -1.32 8.89
N VAL A 23 -17.76 -0.67 7.72
CA VAL A 23 -17.02 -1.14 6.54
C VAL A 23 -15.68 -0.41 6.43
N TYR A 24 -14.58 -1.16 6.43
CA TYR A 24 -13.25 -0.68 6.12
C TYR A 24 -12.99 -0.87 4.63
N LYS A 25 -12.51 0.18 3.95
CA LYS A 25 -12.23 0.19 2.52
C LYS A 25 -10.81 0.67 2.25
N LEU A 26 -10.09 -0.04 1.41
CA LEU A 26 -8.80 0.38 0.88
C LEU A 26 -8.99 1.57 -0.06
N LEU A 27 -8.32 2.69 0.24
CA LEU A 27 -8.37 3.91 -0.57
C LEU A 27 -7.11 4.02 -1.44
N THR A 28 -7.19 3.58 -2.69
CA THR A 28 -6.06 3.57 -3.64
C THR A 28 -5.51 4.96 -3.94
N HIS A 29 -6.33 6.01 -3.84
CA HIS A 29 -5.89 7.40 -4.01
C HIS A 29 -5.08 7.96 -2.84
N SER A 30 -5.07 7.25 -1.70
CA SER A 30 -4.30 7.61 -0.50
C SER A 30 -3.07 6.71 -0.30
N GLU A 31 -2.62 6.02 -1.35
CA GLU A 31 -1.46 5.12 -1.32
C GLU A 31 -0.13 5.89 -1.38
N TYR A 32 0.86 5.43 -0.60
CA TYR A 32 2.24 5.92 -0.62
C TYR A 32 3.18 4.82 -1.10
N SER A 33 4.02 5.13 -2.07
CA SER A 33 5.03 4.23 -2.63
C SER A 33 6.17 5.02 -3.29
N ARG A 34 7.13 4.32 -3.91
CA ARG A 34 8.15 4.99 -4.74
C ARG A 34 7.45 5.79 -5.85
N PRO A 35 7.93 6.99 -6.23
CA PRO A 35 7.29 7.79 -7.29
C PRO A 35 7.08 7.05 -8.62
N ASN A 36 7.98 6.12 -8.95
CA ASN A 36 7.89 5.30 -10.16
C ASN A 36 6.88 4.14 -10.07
N ARG A 37 6.32 3.86 -8.89
CA ARG A 37 5.39 2.76 -8.59
C ARG A 37 5.86 1.37 -9.02
N VAL A 38 7.17 1.19 -9.21
CA VAL A 38 7.73 -0.11 -9.56
C VAL A 38 7.72 -0.99 -8.30
N PRO A 39 7.16 -2.21 -8.36
CA PRO A 39 7.18 -3.14 -7.24
C PRO A 39 8.59 -3.38 -6.74
N PHE A 40 8.76 -3.33 -5.42
CA PHE A 40 10.04 -3.62 -4.81
C PHE A 40 10.28 -5.14 -4.75
N ASN A 41 11.43 -5.59 -5.25
CA ASN A 41 11.85 -6.98 -5.07
C ASN A 41 12.47 -7.15 -3.68
N SER A 42 11.79 -7.89 -2.81
CA SER A 42 12.16 -8.07 -1.40
C SER A 42 13.20 -9.14 -1.14
N GLN A 43 13.72 -9.83 -2.17
CA GLN A 43 14.70 -10.89 -1.99
C GLN A 43 16.02 -10.34 -1.41
N GLY A 44 16.32 -10.69 -0.16
CA GLY A 44 17.59 -10.36 0.51
C GLY A 44 17.69 -8.93 1.04
N SER A 45 16.60 -8.15 1.02
CA SER A 45 16.58 -6.76 1.50
C SER A 45 16.15 -6.64 2.96
N ASN A 46 16.46 -5.50 3.59
CA ASN A 46 15.90 -5.18 4.90
C ASN A 46 14.37 -4.99 4.81
N PRO A 47 13.63 -5.22 5.91
CA PRO A 47 12.19 -4.96 5.93
C PRO A 47 11.88 -3.48 5.68
N VAL A 48 10.83 -3.23 4.90
CA VAL A 48 10.21 -1.91 4.79
C VAL A 48 9.52 -1.56 6.11
N LYS A 49 9.80 -0.36 6.61
CA LYS A 49 9.30 0.23 7.85
C LYS A 49 8.67 1.58 7.52
N VAL A 50 7.70 1.96 8.35
CA VAL A 50 6.98 3.23 8.23
C VAL A 50 7.03 3.92 9.59
N SER A 51 7.19 5.23 9.59
CA SER A 51 7.09 6.08 10.77
C SER A 51 6.25 7.30 10.46
N PHE A 52 5.47 7.73 11.46
CA PHE A 52 4.66 8.93 11.40
C PHE A 52 5.11 9.91 12.47
N VAL A 53 5.06 11.20 12.15
CA VAL A 53 5.28 12.27 13.12
C VAL A 53 4.29 13.39 12.83
N ASN A 54 3.74 13.99 13.88
CA ASN A 54 3.01 15.24 13.77
C ASN A 54 3.96 16.39 14.07
N VAL A 55 4.13 17.30 13.11
CA VAL A 55 4.72 18.60 13.36
C VAL A 55 3.57 19.56 13.61
N ASN A 56 3.60 20.32 14.71
CA ASN A 56 2.56 21.25 15.15
C ASN A 56 2.40 22.42 14.15
N ASP A 57 1.93 22.09 12.95
CA ASP A 57 1.78 22.95 11.82
C ASP A 57 0.38 23.58 11.84
N GLN A 58 0.34 24.91 11.78
CA GLN A 58 -0.90 25.67 11.91
C GLN A 58 -1.84 25.51 10.71
N SER A 59 -1.41 24.89 9.61
CA SER A 59 -2.27 24.64 8.44
C SER A 59 -3.18 23.42 8.60
N GLY A 60 -3.00 22.62 9.66
CA GLY A 60 -3.69 21.34 9.84
C GLY A 60 -3.09 20.19 9.03
N ASN A 61 -2.06 20.45 8.22
CA ASN A 61 -1.30 19.42 7.48
C ASN A 61 -0.01 19.11 8.24
N GLY A 62 -0.12 18.79 9.54
CA GLY A 62 1.04 18.52 10.40
C GLY A 62 1.59 17.10 10.28
N ASP A 63 0.82 16.17 9.73
CA ASP A 63 1.24 14.78 9.65
C ASP A 63 2.30 14.57 8.57
N ARG A 64 3.36 13.84 8.93
CA ARG A 64 4.46 13.46 8.04
C ARG A 64 4.61 11.95 8.08
N ILE A 65 4.85 11.38 6.90
CA ILE A 65 5.13 9.95 6.72
C ILE A 65 6.56 9.79 6.20
N CYS A 66 7.28 8.82 6.75
CA CYS A 66 8.56 8.37 6.24
C CYS A 66 8.56 6.84 6.12
N PHE A 67 9.08 6.32 5.01
CA PHE A 67 9.25 4.88 4.82
C PHE A 67 10.56 4.58 4.08
N ASN A 68 11.22 3.47 4.43
CA ASN A 68 12.39 2.97 3.70
C ASN A 68 11.97 2.00 2.59
N VAL A 69 12.88 1.74 1.65
CA VAL A 69 12.63 0.84 0.52
C VAL A 69 13.74 -0.20 0.36
N GLY A 70 14.00 -0.95 1.45
CA GLY A 70 14.97 -2.07 1.49
C GLY A 70 16.43 -1.67 1.61
#